data_AF-A0A952NFW9-F1
#
_entry.id   AF-A0A952NFW9-F1
#
_cell.length_a   1.000
_cell.length_b   1.000
_cell.length_c   1.000
_cell.angle_alpha   90.00
_cell.angle_beta   90.00
_cell.angle_gamma   90.00
#
_symmetry.space_group_name_H-M   'P 1'
#
loop_
_entity.id
_entity.type
_entity.pdbx_description
1 polymer ?
#
loop_
_entity_poly.entity_id
_entity_poly.type
_entity_poly.pdbx_seq_one_letter_code
_entity_poly.pdbx_strand_id
1 'polypeptide(L)'
;MVRASSQIATVVFLLAALGAPKARADVLFEGYSKILSGGVHVGYVVSRYEYDPRKKQFRGAYFLKTGALGSDVTESLKAVADVDLKPVSYEYTSMVGKKTKTIDAKFSKDKMTAVLTEEGKSKTIRNDLPKGTFLSNFLVYLMLKSKNGLQAGTRYEYTAIAEEDASIVKGDALVEKEEKYKGFAAYKILNRFKDSKFTSYVAEKGGVLGTVTPANSINVELVAKPNEAVGGFGMNAAIMKSVFGDVPVGTTNPLSQAAKEEALPATPAPAPGKSGGASK
;
A
#
# COMPACT_ATOMS: atom_id res chain seq x y z
N MET A 1 -20.88 55.80 -53.54
CA MET A 1 -20.60 56.29 -52.17
C MET A 1 -21.80 55.95 -51.30
N VAL A 2 -21.82 54.76 -50.70
CA VAL A 2 -22.87 54.30 -49.78
C VAL A 2 -22.14 53.53 -48.68
N ARG A 3 -22.09 54.10 -47.47
CA ARG A 3 -21.56 53.46 -46.26
C ARG A 3 -22.67 52.62 -45.65
N ALA A 4 -22.52 51.31 -45.63
CA ALA A 4 -23.33 50.42 -44.82
C ALA A 4 -22.57 50.11 -43.52
N SER A 5 -23.08 50.67 -42.43
CA SER A 5 -22.72 50.37 -41.05
C SER A 5 -23.20 48.97 -40.67
N SER A 6 -22.28 48.04 -40.41
CA SER A 6 -22.60 46.72 -39.84
C SER A 6 -22.19 46.71 -38.37
N GLN A 7 -23.18 46.49 -37.50
CA GLN A 7 -22.99 46.33 -36.06
C GLN A 7 -22.36 44.96 -35.80
N ILE A 8 -21.20 44.96 -35.14
CA ILE A 8 -20.54 43.74 -34.67
C ILE A 8 -21.25 43.30 -33.39
N ALA A 9 -21.99 42.20 -33.48
CA ALA A 9 -22.57 41.53 -32.33
C ALA A 9 -21.47 40.82 -31.53
N THR A 10 -21.28 41.24 -30.28
CA THR A 10 -20.41 40.58 -29.31
C THR A 10 -21.03 39.24 -28.89
N VAL A 11 -20.47 38.14 -29.37
CA VAL A 11 -20.78 36.79 -28.85
C VAL A 11 -19.96 36.59 -27.57
N VAL A 12 -20.62 36.66 -26.42
CA VAL A 12 -20.05 36.26 -25.13
C VAL A 12 -20.02 34.74 -25.09
N PHE A 13 -18.84 34.15 -25.33
CA PHE A 13 -18.60 32.74 -25.04
C PHE A 13 -18.53 32.57 -23.51
N LEU A 14 -19.63 32.13 -22.92
CA LEU A 14 -19.67 31.69 -21.52
C LEU A 14 -18.86 30.40 -21.43
N LEU A 15 -17.57 30.51 -21.11
CA LEU A 15 -16.71 29.37 -20.80
C LEU A 15 -17.22 28.76 -19.48
N ALA A 16 -18.12 27.78 -19.58
CA ALA A 16 -18.45 26.90 -18.47
C ALA A 16 -17.17 26.10 -18.13
N ALA A 17 -16.35 26.64 -17.23
CA ALA A 17 -15.31 25.89 -16.56
C ALA A 17 -15.99 24.83 -15.68
N LEU A 18 -16.40 23.73 -16.33
CA LEU A 18 -16.70 22.46 -15.68
C LEU A 18 -15.45 22.12 -14.87
N GLY A 19 -15.51 22.35 -13.57
CA GLY A 19 -14.47 21.95 -12.64
C GLY A 19 -14.29 20.44 -12.80
N ALA A 20 -13.24 20.04 -13.53
CA ALA A 20 -12.87 18.64 -13.62
C ALA A 20 -12.78 18.11 -12.19
N PRO A 21 -13.47 17.01 -11.85
CA PRO A 21 -13.41 16.47 -10.50
C PRO A 21 -11.93 16.33 -10.15
N LYS A 22 -11.56 16.77 -8.94
CA LYS A 22 -10.19 16.59 -8.48
C LYS A 22 -9.92 15.09 -8.48
N ALA A 23 -9.31 14.57 -9.54
CA ALA A 23 -8.95 13.17 -9.66
C ALA A 23 -8.15 12.82 -8.41
N ARG A 24 -8.80 12.07 -7.52
CA ARG A 24 -8.24 11.59 -6.27
C ARG A 24 -7.17 10.57 -6.64
N ALA A 25 -6.19 10.35 -5.76
CA ALA A 25 -5.26 9.25 -5.96
C ALA A 25 -6.05 7.92 -6.04
N ASP A 26 -5.66 7.06 -6.98
CA ASP A 26 -6.28 5.76 -7.17
C ASP A 26 -5.72 4.82 -6.09
N VAL A 27 -6.58 4.40 -5.16
CA VAL A 27 -6.20 3.41 -4.15
C VAL A 27 -6.02 2.06 -4.84
N LEU A 28 -4.78 1.57 -4.88
CA LEU A 28 -4.43 0.28 -5.46
C LEU A 28 -4.66 -0.85 -4.46
N PHE A 29 -4.38 -0.57 -3.20
CA PHE A 29 -4.60 -1.48 -2.09
C PHE A 29 -4.80 -0.69 -0.79
N GLU A 30 -5.72 -1.14 0.05
CA GLU A 30 -5.91 -0.65 1.40
C GLU A 30 -6.38 -1.79 2.29
N GLY A 31 -5.64 -2.07 3.37
CA GLY A 31 -5.92 -3.20 4.23
C GLY A 31 -5.49 -3.01 5.67
N TYR A 32 -6.21 -3.69 6.56
CA TYR A 32 -5.89 -3.82 7.97
C TYR A 32 -5.47 -5.26 8.23
N SER A 33 -4.36 -5.45 8.93
CA SER A 33 -3.84 -6.78 9.26
C SER A 33 -3.58 -6.92 10.74
N LYS A 34 -3.86 -8.11 11.28
CA LYS A 34 -3.43 -8.53 12.63
C LYS A 34 -1.95 -8.86 12.61
N ILE A 35 -1.26 -8.56 13.69
CA ILE A 35 0.10 -9.05 13.97
C ILE A 35 -0.04 -10.11 15.06
N LEU A 36 0.38 -11.32 14.75
CA LEU A 36 0.39 -12.47 15.65
C LEU A 36 1.82 -12.81 16.04
N SER A 37 2.07 -13.07 17.31
CA SER A 37 3.32 -13.63 17.83
C SER A 37 3.00 -14.93 18.55
N GLY A 38 3.52 -16.06 18.07
CA GLY A 38 3.17 -17.38 18.60
C GLY A 38 1.66 -17.68 18.55
N GLY A 39 0.96 -17.12 17.55
CA GLY A 39 -0.50 -17.22 17.41
C GLY A 39 -1.31 -16.23 18.25
N VAL A 40 -0.68 -15.49 19.16
CA VAL A 40 -1.36 -14.47 19.99
C VAL A 40 -1.41 -13.15 19.24
N HIS A 41 -2.59 -12.50 19.22
CA HIS A 41 -2.75 -11.18 18.64
C HIS A 41 -2.05 -10.12 19.49
N VAL A 42 -0.98 -9.52 18.95
CA VAL A 42 -0.10 -8.58 19.67
C VAL A 42 -0.12 -7.16 19.10
N GLY A 43 -0.78 -6.95 17.97
CA GLY A 43 -0.89 -5.63 17.35
C GLY A 43 -1.55 -5.67 15.99
N TYR A 44 -1.48 -4.54 15.27
CA TYR A 44 -2.00 -4.41 13.92
C TYR A 44 -1.09 -3.58 13.04
N VAL A 45 -1.28 -3.75 11.73
CA VAL A 45 -0.73 -2.86 10.70
C VAL A 45 -1.84 -2.44 9.74
N VAL A 46 -1.82 -1.17 9.37
CA VAL A 46 -2.64 -0.59 8.31
C VAL A 46 -1.70 -0.25 7.17
N SER A 47 -2.04 -0.66 5.95
CA SER A 47 -1.23 -0.36 4.76
C SER A 47 -2.11 0.19 3.67
N ARG A 48 -1.59 1.20 2.95
CA ARG A 48 -2.23 1.77 1.77
C ARG A 48 -1.20 2.02 0.68
N TYR A 49 -1.55 1.62 -0.54
CA TYR A 49 -0.82 1.94 -1.75
C TYR A 49 -1.73 2.67 -2.73
N GLU A 50 -1.22 3.74 -3.30
CA GLU A 50 -1.97 4.63 -4.18
C GLU A 50 -1.13 5.04 -5.38
N TYR A 51 -1.81 5.36 -6.48
CA TYR A 51 -1.21 6.05 -7.62
C TYR A 51 -1.82 7.44 -7.77
N ASP A 52 -0.99 8.47 -7.77
CA ASP A 52 -1.39 9.84 -8.07
C ASP A 52 -1.18 10.11 -9.57
N PRO A 53 -2.24 10.10 -10.40
CA PRO A 53 -2.10 10.28 -11.84
C PRO A 53 -1.65 11.70 -12.22
N ARG A 54 -1.85 12.68 -11.33
CA ARG A 54 -1.47 14.08 -11.58
C ARG A 54 0.03 14.27 -11.40
N LYS A 55 0.57 13.69 -10.33
CA LYS A 55 2.00 13.74 -10.03
C LYS A 55 2.78 12.63 -10.72
N LYS A 56 2.10 11.62 -11.28
CA LYS A 56 2.69 10.39 -11.83
C LYS A 56 3.59 9.72 -10.78
N GLN A 57 3.01 9.50 -9.60
CA GLN A 57 3.73 9.01 -8.42
C GLN A 57 2.99 7.86 -7.77
N PHE A 58 3.73 6.85 -7.35
CA PHE A 58 3.26 5.87 -6.38
C PHE A 58 3.45 6.42 -4.96
N ARG A 59 2.45 6.18 -4.11
CA ARG A 59 2.48 6.44 -2.68
C ARG A 59 2.28 5.13 -1.96
N GLY A 60 3.14 4.82 -1.00
CA GLY A 60 3.00 3.67 -0.13
C GLY A 60 3.10 4.14 1.30
N ALA A 61 2.15 3.78 2.13
CA ALA A 61 2.17 4.15 3.54
C ALA A 61 1.77 2.97 4.40
N TYR A 62 2.34 2.91 5.60
CA TYR A 62 1.84 2.01 6.63
C TYR A 62 1.88 2.67 8.00
N PHE A 63 1.06 2.15 8.90
CA PHE A 63 1.08 2.41 10.32
C PHE A 63 0.98 1.07 11.05
N LEU A 64 1.91 0.81 11.96
CA LEU A 64 1.98 -0.38 12.79
C LEU A 64 1.87 0.02 14.26
N LYS A 65 1.12 -0.76 15.03
CA LYS A 65 1.07 -0.63 16.48
C LYS A 65 0.97 -1.99 17.15
N THR A 66 1.85 -2.25 18.11
CA THR A 66 1.77 -3.40 19.02
C THR A 66 1.51 -2.95 20.45
N GLY A 67 0.99 -3.87 21.27
CA GLY A 67 0.92 -3.68 22.72
C GLY A 67 2.13 -4.29 23.45
N ALA A 68 2.03 -4.42 24.77
CA ALA A 68 3.13 -4.87 25.62
C ALA A 68 3.73 -6.22 25.21
N LEU A 69 2.88 -7.18 24.80
CA LEU A 69 3.34 -8.49 24.32
C LEU A 69 4.12 -8.42 22.99
N GLY A 70 3.94 -7.35 22.22
CA GLY A 70 4.70 -7.05 21.00
C GLY A 70 5.68 -5.90 21.19
N SER A 71 6.15 -5.66 22.42
CA SER A 71 7.16 -4.66 22.78
C SER A 71 6.74 -3.19 22.67
N ASP A 72 5.43 -2.90 22.69
CA ASP A 72 4.88 -1.52 22.67
C ASP A 72 5.51 -0.65 21.56
N VAL A 73 5.51 -1.19 20.35
CA VAL A 73 6.09 -0.58 19.16
C VAL A 73 5.01 0.18 18.41
N THR A 74 5.30 1.42 18.01
CA THR A 74 4.51 2.17 17.03
C THR A 74 5.42 2.61 15.90
N GLU A 75 5.05 2.27 14.66
CA GLU A 75 5.82 2.65 13.49
C GLU A 75 4.93 3.23 12.40
N SER A 76 5.49 4.11 11.58
CA SER A 76 4.84 4.55 10.36
C SER A 76 5.84 4.87 9.26
N LEU A 77 5.39 4.69 8.02
CA LEU A 77 6.13 5.05 6.82
C LEU A 77 5.20 5.81 5.87
N LYS A 78 5.74 6.84 5.22
CA LYS A 78 5.18 7.47 4.02
C LYS A 78 6.26 7.47 2.95
N ALA A 79 6.12 6.62 1.94
CA ALA A 79 7.06 6.46 0.84
C ALA A 79 6.45 6.99 -0.47
N VAL A 80 7.27 7.65 -1.29
CA VAL A 80 6.90 8.17 -2.60
C VAL A 80 7.93 7.74 -3.62
N ALA A 81 7.46 7.23 -4.76
CA ALA A 81 8.27 6.88 -5.91
C ALA A 81 7.63 7.41 -7.20
N ASP A 82 8.42 7.59 -8.26
CA ASP A 82 7.90 7.94 -9.58
C ASP A 82 7.30 6.73 -10.30
N VAL A 83 6.82 6.92 -11.54
CA VAL A 83 6.25 5.85 -12.36
C VAL A 83 7.20 4.68 -12.60
N ASP A 84 8.52 4.89 -12.56
CA ASP A 84 9.55 3.86 -12.74
C ASP A 84 9.98 3.25 -11.41
N LEU A 85 9.28 3.58 -10.32
CA LEU A 85 9.61 3.23 -8.94
C LEU A 85 10.94 3.80 -8.45
N LYS A 86 11.46 4.84 -9.10
CA LYS A 86 12.61 5.57 -8.57
C LYS A 86 12.20 6.32 -7.31
N PRO A 87 13.02 6.29 -6.25
CA PRO A 87 12.67 6.91 -4.98
C PRO A 87 12.58 8.44 -5.15
N VAL A 88 11.53 9.04 -4.57
CA VAL A 88 11.33 10.50 -4.54
C VAL A 88 11.54 11.04 -3.13
N SER A 89 10.89 10.40 -2.15
CA SER A 89 11.05 10.73 -0.73
C SER A 89 10.51 9.60 0.14
N TYR A 90 10.95 9.56 1.39
CA TYR A 90 10.18 8.87 2.42
C TYR A 90 10.31 9.56 3.78
N GLU A 91 9.32 9.32 4.64
CA GLU A 91 9.31 9.70 6.05
C GLU A 91 9.03 8.44 6.86
N TYR A 92 9.95 8.08 7.75
CA TYR A 92 9.82 6.95 8.66
C TYR A 92 9.79 7.45 10.10
N THR A 93 8.96 6.84 10.94
CA THR A 93 8.90 7.09 12.37
C THR A 93 8.78 5.77 13.10
N SER A 94 9.56 5.57 14.15
CA SER A 94 9.44 4.44 15.06
C SER A 94 9.52 4.92 16.50
N MET A 95 8.66 4.36 17.33
CA MET A 95 8.61 4.58 18.76
C MET A 95 8.59 3.22 19.46
N VAL A 96 9.57 2.99 20.33
CA VAL A 96 9.65 1.80 21.19
C VAL A 96 9.69 2.29 22.63
N GLY A 97 8.57 2.13 23.35
CA GLY A 97 8.38 2.77 24.64
C GLY A 97 8.51 4.30 24.53
N LYS A 98 9.56 4.88 25.13
CA LYS A 98 9.84 6.34 25.08
C LYS A 98 10.87 6.73 24.01
N LYS A 99 11.53 5.75 23.38
CA LYS A 99 12.58 6.01 22.40
C LYS A 99 11.94 6.31 21.07
N THR A 100 12.28 7.45 20.48
CA THR A 100 11.76 7.87 19.17
C THR A 100 12.89 7.95 18.17
N LYS A 101 12.64 7.42 16.98
CA LYS A 101 13.48 7.50 15.79
C LYS A 101 12.65 8.05 14.65
N THR A 102 13.16 9.06 13.94
CA THR A 102 12.60 9.53 12.68
C THR A 102 13.65 9.55 11.60
N ILE A 103 13.21 9.34 10.35
CA ILE A 103 14.06 9.51 9.17
C ILE A 103 13.27 10.24 8.11
N ASP A 104 13.78 11.39 7.69
CA ASP A 104 13.24 12.18 6.58
C ASP A 104 14.21 12.15 5.42
N ALA A 105 13.85 11.44 4.34
CA ALA A 105 14.72 11.22 3.20
C ALA A 105 14.17 11.86 1.91
N LYS A 106 15.08 12.46 1.15
CA LYS A 106 14.83 13.01 -0.19
C LYS A 106 15.87 12.51 -1.18
N PHE A 107 15.44 12.38 -2.42
CA PHE A 107 16.26 11.84 -3.49
C PHE A 107 16.36 12.84 -4.64
N SER A 108 17.57 13.06 -5.13
CA SER A 108 17.84 13.95 -6.25
C SER A 108 19.15 13.58 -6.92
N LYS A 109 19.18 13.55 -8.26
CA LYS A 109 20.37 13.24 -9.07
C LYS A 109 21.10 11.97 -8.58
N ASP A 110 20.35 10.89 -8.41
CA ASP A 110 20.85 9.59 -7.93
C ASP A 110 21.59 9.66 -6.57
N LYS A 111 21.24 10.63 -5.73
CA LYS A 111 21.72 10.75 -4.35
C LYS A 111 20.56 10.75 -3.39
N MET A 112 20.74 10.06 -2.28
CA MET A 112 19.87 10.16 -1.11
C MET A 112 20.47 11.15 -0.11
N THR A 113 19.65 12.02 0.44
CA THR A 113 19.94 12.76 1.67
C THR A 113 18.85 12.44 2.68
N ALA A 114 19.24 11.85 3.81
CA ALA A 114 18.32 11.50 4.89
C ALA A 114 18.75 12.19 6.19
N VAL A 115 17.78 12.78 6.91
CA VAL A 115 17.99 13.28 8.27
C VAL A 115 17.42 12.24 9.23
N LEU A 116 18.31 11.55 9.93
CA LEU A 116 17.93 10.62 10.99
C LEU A 116 17.97 11.36 12.32
N THR A 117 16.87 11.34 13.05
CA THR A 117 16.79 11.89 14.41
C THR A 117 16.44 10.77 15.39
N GLU A 118 17.32 10.52 16.35
CA GLU A 118 17.13 9.54 17.42
C GLU A 118 17.29 10.25 18.76
N GLU A 119 16.27 10.16 19.62
CA GLU A 119 16.29 10.73 20.98
C GLU A 119 16.72 12.22 21.00
N GLY A 120 16.25 12.98 20.00
CA GLY A 120 16.51 14.42 19.85
C GLY A 120 17.85 14.77 19.19
N LYS A 121 18.69 13.78 18.85
CA LYS A 121 19.96 13.99 18.15
C LYS A 121 19.80 13.68 16.67
N SER A 122 20.15 14.64 15.82
CA SER A 122 20.06 14.47 14.36
C SER A 122 21.42 14.20 13.72
N LYS A 123 21.45 13.29 12.74
CA LYS A 123 22.58 13.05 11.84
C LYS A 123 22.10 13.05 10.40
N THR A 124 22.89 13.62 9.50
CA THR A 124 22.60 13.57 8.06
C THR A 124 23.35 12.42 7.42
N ILE A 125 22.64 11.56 6.70
CA ILE A 125 23.18 10.47 5.90
C ILE A 125 23.11 10.89 4.43
N ARG A 126 24.20 10.69 3.70
CA ARG A 126 24.28 10.94 2.25
C ARG A 126 24.86 9.72 1.57
N ASN A 127 24.11 9.14 0.64
CA ASN A 127 24.53 7.98 -0.13
C ASN A 127 24.31 8.23 -1.61
N ASP A 128 25.25 7.81 -2.44
CA ASP A 128 25.01 7.63 -3.87
C ASP A 128 24.12 6.40 -4.07
N LEU A 129 23.16 6.49 -4.99
CA LEU A 129 22.22 5.43 -5.30
C LEU A 129 22.75 4.59 -6.47
N PRO A 130 23.07 3.31 -6.27
CA PRO A 130 23.28 2.39 -7.38
C PRO A 130 22.08 2.40 -8.32
N LYS A 131 22.33 2.24 -9.62
CA LYS A 131 21.27 2.18 -10.62
C LYS A 131 20.29 1.05 -10.28
N GLY A 132 18.98 1.35 -10.38
CA GLY A 132 17.91 0.41 -10.07
C GLY A 132 17.57 0.30 -8.58
N THR A 133 18.18 1.13 -7.72
CA THR A 133 17.78 1.23 -6.30
C THR A 133 16.38 1.83 -6.18
N PHE A 134 15.54 1.22 -5.35
CA PHE A 134 14.17 1.64 -5.07
C PHE A 134 13.88 1.57 -3.56
N LEU A 135 12.72 2.07 -3.11
CA LEU A 135 12.28 1.96 -1.71
C LEU A 135 11.71 0.55 -1.45
N SER A 136 12.19 -0.15 -0.42
CA SER A 136 11.83 -1.56 -0.19
C SER A 136 10.32 -1.78 -0.06
N ASN A 137 9.59 -0.78 0.45
CA ASN A 137 8.14 -0.78 0.55
C ASN A 137 7.41 -0.99 -0.81
N PHE A 138 8.07 -0.74 -1.95
CA PHE A 138 7.49 -0.95 -3.28
C PHE A 138 7.91 -2.27 -3.96
N LEU A 139 8.52 -3.22 -3.24
CA LEU A 139 9.03 -4.48 -3.82
C LEU A 139 7.98 -5.23 -4.65
N VAL A 140 6.76 -5.41 -4.13
CA VAL A 140 5.71 -6.13 -4.84
C VAL A 140 5.32 -5.42 -6.15
N TYR A 141 5.24 -4.09 -6.15
CA TYR A 141 4.96 -3.32 -7.35
C TYR A 141 6.12 -3.36 -8.36
N LEU A 142 7.36 -3.47 -7.88
CA LEU A 142 8.51 -3.70 -8.75
C LEU A 142 8.44 -5.06 -9.44
N MET A 143 8.07 -6.12 -8.70
CA MET A 143 7.87 -7.45 -9.26
C MET A 143 6.74 -7.45 -10.30
N LEU A 144 5.60 -6.82 -10.00
CA LEU A 144 4.46 -6.69 -10.91
C LEU A 144 4.79 -5.92 -12.20
N LYS A 145 5.61 -4.87 -12.10
CA LYS A 145 6.07 -4.09 -13.26
C LYS A 145 7.13 -4.79 -14.09
N SER A 146 7.76 -5.84 -13.56
CA SER A 146 8.77 -6.58 -14.29
C SER A 146 8.14 -7.34 -15.47
N LYS A 147 8.95 -7.76 -16.42
CA LYS A 147 8.47 -8.55 -17.57
C LYS A 147 7.78 -9.86 -17.18
N ASN A 148 8.16 -10.44 -16.04
CA ASN A 148 7.67 -11.74 -15.59
C ASN A 148 6.52 -11.63 -14.58
N GLY A 149 6.23 -10.44 -14.04
CA GLY A 149 5.17 -10.25 -13.04
C GLY A 149 5.33 -11.16 -11.81
N LEU A 150 4.24 -11.75 -11.34
CA LEU A 150 4.28 -12.73 -10.23
C LEU A 150 4.35 -14.18 -10.73
N GLN A 151 5.10 -14.47 -11.79
CA GLN A 151 5.20 -15.84 -12.31
C GLN A 151 6.00 -16.77 -11.38
N ALA A 152 5.45 -17.97 -11.10
CA ALA A 152 6.10 -19.02 -10.31
C ALA A 152 7.48 -19.41 -10.87
N GLY A 153 8.43 -19.70 -9.98
CA GLY A 153 9.84 -19.95 -10.28
C GLY A 153 10.67 -18.70 -10.56
N THR A 154 10.06 -17.51 -10.67
CA THR A 154 10.81 -16.28 -10.97
C THR A 154 11.56 -15.77 -9.75
N ARG A 155 12.87 -15.54 -9.93
CA ARG A 155 13.73 -14.91 -8.93
C ARG A 155 14.00 -13.45 -9.28
N TYR A 156 13.96 -12.60 -8.27
CA TYR A 156 14.28 -11.19 -8.33
C TYR A 156 15.44 -10.91 -7.40
N GLU A 157 16.60 -10.54 -7.95
CA GLU A 157 17.70 -9.98 -7.17
C GLU A 157 17.65 -8.47 -7.30
N TYR A 158 17.77 -7.76 -6.17
CA TYR A 158 17.52 -6.34 -6.16
C TYR A 158 18.39 -5.60 -5.15
N THR A 159 18.48 -4.28 -5.33
CA THR A 159 19.08 -3.35 -4.37
C THR A 159 17.98 -2.38 -3.95
N ALA A 160 17.74 -2.26 -2.65
CA ALA A 160 16.66 -1.44 -2.11
C ALA A 160 17.16 -0.60 -0.94
N ILE A 161 16.48 0.51 -0.69
CA ILE A 161 16.65 1.29 0.54
C ILE A 161 15.78 0.67 1.62
N ALA A 162 16.41 0.30 2.73
CA ALA A 162 15.76 -0.02 3.98
C ALA A 162 15.40 1.30 4.69
N GLU A 163 14.13 1.68 4.60
CA GLU A 163 13.63 2.98 5.04
C GLU A 163 13.81 3.21 6.55
N GLU A 164 13.81 2.13 7.33
CA GLU A 164 13.99 2.13 8.79
C GLU A 164 15.41 2.52 9.24
N ASP A 165 16.41 2.44 8.36
CA ASP A 165 17.82 2.76 8.67
C ASP A 165 18.49 3.71 7.68
N ALA A 166 17.79 4.10 6.61
CA ALA A 166 18.38 4.83 5.47
C ALA A 166 19.62 4.12 4.90
N SER A 167 19.57 2.79 4.82
CA SER A 167 20.67 1.97 4.32
C SER A 167 20.31 1.34 2.98
N ILE A 168 21.32 1.19 2.10
CA ILE A 168 21.17 0.55 0.80
C ILE A 168 21.60 -0.91 0.96
N VAL A 169 20.66 -1.83 0.70
CA VAL A 169 20.84 -3.25 1.00
C VAL A 169 20.44 -4.07 -0.22
N LYS A 170 21.19 -5.15 -0.47
CA LYS A 170 20.81 -6.16 -1.47
C LYS A 170 19.80 -7.13 -0.86
N GLY A 171 18.82 -7.53 -1.66
CA GLY A 171 17.85 -8.55 -1.29
C GLY A 171 17.51 -9.44 -2.46
N ASP A 172 16.76 -10.50 -2.15
CA ASP A 172 16.19 -11.36 -3.17
C ASP A 172 14.78 -11.83 -2.79
N ALA A 173 13.98 -12.04 -3.82
CA ALA A 173 12.65 -12.61 -3.72
C ALA A 173 12.49 -13.74 -4.75
N LEU A 174 11.90 -14.86 -4.34
CA LEU A 174 11.53 -15.97 -5.21
C LEU A 174 10.03 -16.17 -5.14
N VAL A 175 9.35 -16.04 -6.27
CA VAL A 175 7.96 -16.49 -6.40
C VAL A 175 7.99 -18.01 -6.47
N GLU A 176 7.64 -18.70 -5.39
CA GLU A 176 7.74 -20.15 -5.32
C GLU A 176 6.64 -20.80 -6.17
N LYS A 177 5.38 -20.46 -5.87
CA LYS A 177 4.18 -21.01 -6.52
C LYS A 177 2.97 -20.15 -6.22
N GLU A 178 1.89 -20.41 -6.96
CA GLU A 178 0.55 -19.98 -6.60
C GLU A 178 -0.09 -21.06 -5.70
N GLU A 179 -0.78 -20.64 -4.64
CA GLU A 179 -1.56 -21.53 -3.79
C GLU A 179 -2.76 -20.81 -3.15
N LYS A 180 -3.62 -21.58 -2.47
CA LYS A 180 -4.69 -20.99 -1.66
C LYS A 180 -4.15 -20.57 -0.31
N TYR A 181 -4.24 -19.28 -0.01
CA TYR A 181 -3.98 -18.73 1.31
C TYR A 181 -5.28 -18.15 1.88
N LYS A 182 -5.76 -18.74 2.98
CA LYS A 182 -7.03 -18.36 3.63
C LYS A 182 -8.24 -18.32 2.68
N GLY A 183 -8.30 -19.25 1.73
CA GLY A 183 -9.37 -19.35 0.74
C GLY A 183 -9.17 -18.50 -0.53
N PHE A 184 -8.15 -17.63 -0.57
CA PHE A 184 -7.86 -16.78 -1.72
C PHE A 184 -6.65 -17.30 -2.50
N ALA A 185 -6.67 -17.14 -3.82
CA ALA A 185 -5.49 -17.38 -4.65
C ALA A 185 -4.39 -16.37 -4.28
N ALA A 186 -3.18 -16.87 -4.04
CA ALA A 186 -2.04 -16.07 -3.62
C ALA A 186 -0.74 -16.64 -4.16
N TYR A 187 0.18 -15.75 -4.54
CA TYR A 187 1.55 -16.09 -4.82
C TYR A 187 2.33 -16.17 -3.51
N LYS A 188 2.94 -17.32 -3.25
CA LYS A 188 3.87 -17.50 -2.15
C LYS A 188 5.25 -17.01 -2.57
N ILE A 189 5.72 -15.95 -1.92
CA ILE A 189 6.99 -15.29 -2.23
C ILE A 189 7.94 -15.47 -1.05
N LEU A 190 9.08 -16.12 -1.29
CA LEU A 190 10.16 -16.26 -0.32
C LEU A 190 11.07 -15.04 -0.44
N ASN A 191 11.22 -14.28 0.64
CA ASN A 191 12.01 -13.06 0.67
C ASN A 191 13.23 -13.22 1.58
N ARG A 192 14.33 -12.58 1.17
CA ARG A 192 15.50 -12.34 2.02
C ARG A 192 15.93 -10.88 1.90
N PHE A 193 15.90 -10.17 3.02
CA PHE A 193 16.29 -8.76 3.10
C PHE A 193 16.86 -8.44 4.48
N LYS A 194 18.01 -7.76 4.56
CA LYS A 194 18.72 -7.45 5.82
C LYS A 194 18.86 -8.68 6.75
N ASP A 195 19.37 -9.77 6.19
CA ASP A 195 19.53 -11.07 6.88
C ASP A 195 18.24 -11.72 7.39
N SER A 196 17.08 -11.08 7.18
CA SER A 196 15.78 -11.59 7.56
C SER A 196 15.19 -12.41 6.42
N LYS A 197 14.69 -13.60 6.74
CA LYS A 197 13.94 -14.46 5.83
C LYS A 197 12.48 -14.47 6.23
N PHE A 198 11.60 -14.21 5.27
CA PHE A 198 10.15 -14.21 5.49
C PHE A 198 9.41 -14.64 4.24
N THR A 199 8.20 -15.15 4.41
CA THR A 199 7.31 -15.52 3.32
C THR A 199 6.18 -14.50 3.23
N SER A 200 5.87 -14.02 2.04
CA SER A 200 4.69 -13.19 1.79
C SER A 200 3.70 -13.93 0.90
N TYR A 201 2.42 -13.80 1.20
CA TYR A 201 1.31 -14.28 0.39
C TYR A 201 0.68 -13.08 -0.29
N VAL A 202 0.82 -13.00 -1.61
CA VAL A 202 0.47 -11.80 -2.38
C VAL A 202 -0.62 -12.14 -3.40
N ALA A 203 -1.72 -11.40 -3.37
CA ALA A 203 -2.78 -11.51 -4.37
C ALA A 203 -2.30 -11.01 -5.75
N GLU A 204 -3.01 -11.38 -6.81
CA GLU A 204 -2.67 -11.05 -8.21
C GLU A 204 -2.36 -9.56 -8.45
N LYS A 205 -3.08 -8.65 -7.77
CA LYS A 205 -2.90 -7.20 -7.90
C LYS A 205 -1.85 -6.60 -6.95
N GLY A 206 -1.06 -7.43 -6.27
CA GLY A 206 0.02 -7.01 -5.37
C GLY A 206 -0.39 -6.75 -3.92
N GLY A 207 -1.67 -6.98 -3.57
CA GLY A 207 -2.12 -6.87 -2.18
C GLY A 207 -1.54 -8.00 -1.33
N VAL A 208 -0.85 -7.65 -0.24
CA VAL A 208 -0.31 -8.64 0.71
C VAL A 208 -1.45 -9.17 1.59
N LEU A 209 -1.70 -10.47 1.50
CA LEU A 209 -2.70 -11.19 2.30
C LEU A 209 -2.13 -11.67 3.63
N GLY A 210 -0.83 -11.94 3.66
CA GLY A 210 -0.12 -12.18 4.91
C GLY A 210 1.39 -12.29 4.73
N THR A 211 2.09 -12.20 5.86
CA THR A 211 3.54 -12.37 5.95
C THR A 211 3.85 -13.30 7.12
N VAL A 212 4.80 -14.21 6.93
CA VAL A 212 5.23 -15.18 7.94
C VAL A 212 6.74 -15.05 8.10
N THR A 213 7.20 -14.82 9.33
CA THR A 213 8.61 -14.79 9.71
C THR A 213 8.86 -15.93 10.70
N PRO A 214 9.25 -17.13 10.22
CA PRO A 214 9.34 -18.33 11.06
C PRO A 214 10.32 -18.18 12.22
N ALA A 215 11.46 -17.50 12.00
CA ALA A 215 12.51 -17.33 13.01
C ALA A 215 12.00 -16.70 14.31
N ASN A 216 11.01 -15.81 14.21
CA ASN A 216 10.47 -15.08 15.34
C ASN A 216 9.01 -15.46 15.64
N SER A 217 8.45 -16.47 14.94
CA SER A 217 7.05 -16.87 15.04
C SER A 217 6.05 -15.71 14.87
N ILE A 218 6.39 -14.76 13.98
CA ILE A 218 5.56 -13.60 13.68
C ILE A 218 4.75 -13.87 12.41
N ASN A 219 3.43 -13.67 12.49
CA ASN A 219 2.54 -13.65 11.34
C ASN A 219 1.85 -12.29 11.24
N VAL A 220 1.75 -11.76 10.02
CA VAL A 220 0.90 -10.61 9.70
C VAL A 220 -0.22 -11.12 8.81
N GLU A 221 -1.46 -10.84 9.17
CA GLU A 221 -2.62 -11.45 8.52
C GLU A 221 -3.67 -10.41 8.18
N LEU A 222 -3.93 -10.21 6.90
CA LEU A 222 -5.00 -9.34 6.42
C LEU A 222 -6.36 -9.85 6.94
N VAL A 223 -7.22 -8.90 7.32
CA VAL A 223 -8.60 -9.18 7.75
C VAL A 223 -9.60 -8.38 6.91
N ALA A 224 -10.84 -8.86 6.86
CA ALA A 224 -11.90 -8.22 6.07
C ALA A 224 -12.39 -6.90 6.67
N LYS A 225 -12.32 -6.76 8.00
CA LYS A 225 -12.85 -5.60 8.74
C LYS A 225 -11.77 -4.96 9.63
N PRO A 226 -11.64 -3.62 9.63
CA PRO A 226 -10.64 -2.92 10.45
C PRO A 226 -10.69 -3.25 11.95
N ASN A 227 -11.89 -3.40 12.51
CA ASN A 227 -12.08 -3.69 13.93
C ASN A 227 -11.47 -5.04 14.37
N GLU A 228 -11.40 -6.02 13.47
CA GLU A 228 -10.77 -7.32 13.75
C GLU A 228 -9.26 -7.16 13.96
N ALA A 229 -8.60 -6.30 13.17
CA ALA A 229 -7.18 -6.00 13.33
C ALA A 229 -6.93 -5.10 14.54
N VAL A 230 -7.65 -3.98 14.65
CA VAL A 230 -7.39 -3.00 15.71
C VAL A 230 -7.66 -3.59 17.10
N GLY A 231 -8.67 -4.46 17.24
CA GLY A 231 -9.00 -5.11 18.50
C GLY A 231 -9.01 -4.14 19.69
N GLY A 232 -8.33 -4.52 20.77
CA GLY A 232 -8.16 -3.69 21.97
C GLY A 232 -7.00 -2.69 21.93
N PHE A 233 -6.23 -2.61 20.84
CA PHE A 233 -5.02 -1.75 20.77
C PHE A 233 -5.34 -0.27 20.58
N GLY A 234 -6.56 0.03 20.15
CA GLY A 234 -7.04 1.37 19.85
C GLY A 234 -6.40 1.97 18.59
N MET A 235 -7.10 2.89 17.96
CA MET A 235 -6.64 3.60 16.76
C MET A 235 -6.90 5.10 16.92
N ASN A 236 -5.85 5.90 16.74
CA ASN A 236 -5.97 7.36 16.80
C ASN A 236 -6.22 7.93 15.39
N ALA A 237 -7.42 8.46 15.17
CA ALA A 237 -7.81 9.01 13.87
C ALA A 237 -6.93 10.18 13.39
N ALA A 238 -6.39 11.01 14.30
CA ALA A 238 -5.49 12.10 13.94
C ALA A 238 -4.14 11.56 13.43
N ILE A 239 -3.61 10.50 14.05
CA ILE A 239 -2.40 9.82 13.56
C ILE A 239 -2.67 9.18 12.20
N MET A 240 -3.79 8.50 12.02
CA MET A 240 -4.15 7.91 10.72
C MET A 240 -4.22 8.98 9.62
N LYS A 241 -4.89 10.11 9.88
CA LYS A 241 -4.94 11.23 8.93
C LYS A 241 -3.56 11.83 8.63
N SER A 242 -2.67 11.89 9.61
CA SER A 242 -1.30 12.37 9.42
C SER A 242 -0.47 11.46 8.51
N VAL A 243 -0.66 10.14 8.63
CA VAL A 243 0.06 9.13 7.83
C VAL A 243 -0.56 8.98 6.44
N PHE A 244 -1.89 8.88 6.34
CA PHE A 244 -2.59 8.48 5.10
C PHE A 244 -3.33 9.63 4.41
N GLY A 245 -3.41 10.83 5.00
CA GLY A 245 -4.19 11.97 4.50
C GLY A 245 -5.68 11.93 4.88
N ASP A 246 -6.23 10.75 5.08
CA ASP A 246 -7.55 10.48 5.66
C ASP A 246 -7.47 9.22 6.55
N VAL A 247 -8.60 8.76 7.12
CA VAL A 247 -8.61 7.50 7.88
C VAL A 247 -8.89 6.36 6.90
N PRO A 248 -8.00 5.35 6.78
CA PRO A 248 -8.25 4.18 5.95
C PRO A 248 -9.53 3.45 6.30
N VAL A 249 -10.30 3.08 5.28
CA VAL A 249 -11.58 2.37 5.46
C VAL A 249 -11.37 0.85 5.46
N GLY A 250 -10.28 0.39 4.86
CA GLY A 250 -9.89 -1.01 4.78
C GLY A 250 -10.69 -1.82 3.76
N THR A 251 -11.16 -1.19 2.67
CA THR A 251 -12.08 -1.85 1.73
C THR A 251 -11.49 -2.19 0.37
N THR A 252 -10.34 -1.63 0.01
CA THR A 252 -9.68 -1.93 -1.26
C THR A 252 -8.74 -3.14 -1.11
N ASN A 253 -9.30 -4.31 -0.78
CA ASN A 253 -8.58 -5.57 -0.66
C ASN A 253 -9.50 -6.79 -0.88
N PRO A 254 -8.97 -7.97 -1.25
CA PRO A 254 -9.80 -9.13 -1.60
C PRO A 254 -10.72 -9.62 -0.47
N LEU A 255 -10.25 -9.59 0.78
CA LEU A 255 -11.02 -10.11 1.93
C LEU A 255 -12.24 -9.24 2.22
N SER A 256 -12.07 -7.92 2.19
CA SER A 256 -13.17 -6.98 2.40
C SER A 256 -14.20 -7.02 1.28
N GLN A 257 -13.75 -7.23 0.03
CA GLN A 257 -14.65 -7.35 -1.12
C GLN A 257 -15.48 -8.64 -1.04
N ALA A 258 -14.84 -9.78 -0.77
CA ALA A 258 -15.56 -11.05 -0.58
C ALA A 258 -16.60 -10.97 0.56
N ALA A 259 -16.23 -10.37 1.69
CA ALA A 259 -17.16 -10.20 2.82
C ALA A 259 -18.35 -9.28 2.50
N LYS A 260 -18.20 -8.34 1.56
CA LYS A 260 -19.31 -7.50 1.07
C LYS A 260 -20.24 -8.28 0.15
N GLU A 261 -19.68 -9.09 -0.74
CA GLU A 261 -20.47 -9.92 -1.67
C GLU A 261 -21.31 -10.96 -0.91
N GLU A 262 -20.74 -11.61 0.11
CA GLU A 262 -21.47 -12.56 0.98
C GLU A 262 -22.60 -11.89 1.78
N ALA A 263 -22.50 -10.59 2.05
CA ALA A 263 -23.51 -9.84 2.79
C ALA A 263 -24.69 -9.36 1.93
N LEU A 264 -24.62 -9.48 0.59
CA LEU A 264 -25.71 -9.12 -0.29
C LEU A 264 -26.79 -10.23 -0.28
N PRO A 265 -28.08 -9.88 -0.21
CA PRO A 265 -29.16 -10.88 -0.28
C PRO A 265 -29.10 -11.61 -1.64
N ALA A 266 -29.24 -12.93 -1.61
CA ALA A 266 -29.33 -13.74 -2.81
C ALA A 266 -30.43 -13.16 -3.73
N THR A 267 -30.09 -12.86 -4.98
CA THR A 267 -31.09 -12.41 -5.96
C THR A 267 -32.17 -13.48 -6.05
N PRO A 268 -33.47 -13.16 -5.85
CA PRO A 268 -34.52 -14.14 -6.00
C PRO A 268 -34.44 -14.76 -7.39
N ALA A 269 -34.44 -16.09 -7.47
CA ALA A 269 -34.50 -16.78 -8.75
C ALA A 269 -35.70 -16.24 -9.56
N PRO A 270 -35.54 -15.95 -10.86
CA PRO A 270 -36.65 -15.51 -11.68
C PRO A 270 -37.78 -16.54 -11.59
N ALA A 271 -38.97 -16.09 -11.22
CA ALA A 271 -40.14 -16.95 -11.07
C ALA A 271 -40.36 -17.75 -12.37
N PRO A 272 -40.64 -19.07 -12.28
CA PRO A 272 -40.88 -19.87 -13.47
C PRO A 272 -42.04 -19.25 -14.25
N GLY A 273 -41.72 -18.76 -15.46
CA GLY A 273 -42.68 -18.14 -16.35
C GLY A 273 -43.85 -19.08 -16.58
N LYS A 274 -45.07 -18.59 -16.35
CA LYS A 274 -46.30 -19.29 -16.70
C LYS A 274 -46.23 -19.63 -18.19
N SER A 275 -45.99 -20.89 -18.51
CA SER A 275 -46.24 -21.43 -19.85
C SER A 275 -47.75 -21.29 -20.11
N GLY A 276 -48.11 -20.34 -20.96
CA GLY A 276 -49.48 -20.18 -21.44
C GLY A 276 -49.93 -21.45 -22.15
N GLY A 277 -50.80 -22.21 -21.50
CA GLY A 277 -51.56 -23.27 -22.14
C GLY A 277 -52.62 -22.64 -23.04
N ALA A 278 -52.34 -22.57 -24.34
CA ALA A 278 -53.37 -22.47 -25.36
C ALA A 278 -53.71 -23.89 -25.81
N SER A 279 -54.81 -24.45 -25.31
CA SER A 279 -55.43 -25.63 -25.91
C SER A 279 -56.58 -25.17 -26.80
N LYS A 280 -56.68 -25.83 -27.95
CA LYS A 280 -57.65 -25.64 -29.03
C LYS A 280 -59.08 -25.95 -28.60
#